data_AF-A0AAD6GSA2-F1
#
_entry.id   AF-A0AAD6GSA2-F1
#
_cell.length_a   1.000
_cell.length_b   1.000
_cell.length_c   1.000
_cell.angle_alpha   90.00
_cell.angle_beta   90.00
_cell.angle_gamma   90.00
#
_symmetry.space_group_name_H-M   'P 1'
#
loop_
_entity.id
_entity.type
_entity.pdbx_description
1 polymer ?
#
loop_
_entity_poly.entity_id
_entity_poly.type
_entity_poly.pdbx_seq_one_letter_code
_entity_poly.pdbx_strand_id
1 'polypeptide(L)'
;MTMFNFLNSVEAAPKPESLSSTFTVSAHPLTDIWTNPPNTERFNAPILYRSLPLMAFQRAQVTIHGNLTQKYDQGGLILIAKEEDGTRKWIKAGLEVVHDALYLSTVSKDRGSDWAFQTVPPRLQVRDIGDDQREGR
;
A
#
# COMPACT_ATOMS: atom_id res chain seq x y z
N MET A 1 -19.29 -14.90 -6.09
CA MET A 1 -18.31 -13.82 -6.34
C MET A 1 -17.43 -13.67 -5.11
N THR A 2 -16.10 -13.67 -5.24
CA THR A 2 -15.19 -13.45 -4.10
C THR A 2 -15.20 -11.98 -3.70
N MET A 3 -15.62 -11.69 -2.47
CA MET A 3 -15.77 -10.33 -1.95
C MET A 3 -14.46 -9.85 -1.28
N PHE A 4 -14.15 -8.56 -1.42
CA PHE A 4 -13.06 -7.94 -0.69
C PHE A 4 -13.49 -7.60 0.74
N ASN A 5 -12.54 -7.55 1.66
CA ASN A 5 -12.73 -7.25 3.06
C ASN A 5 -11.69 -6.24 3.52
N PHE A 6 -12.03 -5.42 4.51
CA PHE A 6 -11.06 -4.60 5.21
C PHE A 6 -10.46 -5.36 6.39
N LEU A 7 -9.15 -5.17 6.58
CA LEU A 7 -8.43 -5.45 7.82
C LEU A 7 -7.98 -4.09 8.40
N ASN A 8 -8.04 -3.95 9.72
CA ASN A 8 -7.63 -2.73 10.45
C ASN A 8 -8.33 -1.44 9.99
N SER A 9 -9.54 -1.54 9.46
CA SER A 9 -10.40 -0.41 9.14
C SER A 9 -11.84 -0.73 9.53
N VAL A 10 -12.58 0.29 9.91
CA VAL A 10 -14.03 0.22 10.19
C VAL A 10 -14.87 0.59 8.96
N GLU A 11 -14.22 0.98 7.85
CA GLU A 11 -14.88 1.30 6.60
C GLU A 11 -15.55 0.06 6.00
N ALA A 12 -16.67 0.28 5.29
CA ALA A 12 -17.32 -0.78 4.55
C ALA A 12 -16.49 -1.12 3.31
N ALA A 13 -16.26 -2.41 3.05
CA ALA A 13 -15.55 -2.83 1.86
C ALA A 13 -16.33 -2.43 0.59
N PRO A 14 -15.65 -1.90 -0.45
CA PRO A 14 -16.28 -1.56 -1.72
C PRO A 14 -16.95 -2.79 -2.34
N LYS A 15 -18.07 -2.54 -3.04
CA LYS A 15 -18.78 -3.59 -3.76
C LYS A 15 -17.89 -4.14 -4.90
N PRO A 16 -18.06 -5.41 -5.30
CA PRO A 16 -17.28 -6.00 -6.40
C PRO A 16 -17.32 -5.18 -7.70
N GLU A 17 -18.46 -4.55 -7.99
CA GLU A 17 -18.68 -3.73 -9.18
C GLU A 17 -17.83 -2.44 -9.18
N SER A 18 -17.68 -1.77 -8.03
CA SER A 18 -16.92 -0.52 -7.93
C SER A 18 -15.41 -0.73 -8.01
N LEU A 19 -14.93 -1.92 -7.65
CA LEU A 19 -13.51 -2.29 -7.71
C LEU A 19 -12.93 -2.36 -9.11
N SER A 20 -13.78 -2.38 -10.15
CA SER A 20 -13.36 -2.31 -11.55
C SER A 20 -12.89 -0.91 -11.99
N SER A 21 -13.08 0.11 -11.15
CA SER A 21 -12.72 1.50 -11.44
C SER A 21 -11.75 2.07 -10.40
N THR A 22 -12.26 2.51 -9.26
CA THR A 22 -11.51 3.19 -8.21
C THR A 22 -12.10 2.87 -6.84
N PHE A 23 -11.25 2.77 -5.83
CA PHE A 23 -11.64 2.68 -4.42
C PHE A 23 -10.69 3.52 -3.56
N THR A 24 -11.14 3.86 -2.37
CA THR A 24 -10.35 4.65 -1.40
C THR A 24 -10.04 3.79 -0.19
N VAL A 25 -8.85 3.98 0.38
CA VAL A 25 -8.43 3.43 1.67
C VAL A 25 -7.89 4.57 2.51
N SER A 26 -8.47 4.81 3.69
CA SER A 26 -8.02 5.88 4.60
C SER A 26 -7.18 5.31 5.73
N ALA A 27 -5.97 5.84 5.92
CA ALA A 27 -5.12 5.51 7.06
C ALA A 27 -5.35 6.48 8.23
N HIS A 28 -5.55 5.94 9.42
CA HIS A 28 -5.54 6.73 10.65
C HIS A 28 -4.09 7.00 11.10
N PRO A 29 -3.85 8.05 11.91
CA PRO A 29 -2.54 8.30 12.50
C PRO A 29 -1.98 7.07 13.23
N LEU A 30 -0.65 6.97 13.29
CA LEU A 30 0.07 5.92 14.03
C LEU A 30 -0.20 4.48 13.52
N THR A 31 -0.45 4.35 12.22
CA THR A 31 -0.56 3.05 11.55
C THR A 31 0.70 2.70 10.77
N ASP A 32 1.08 1.43 10.78
CA ASP A 32 2.26 0.91 10.06
C ASP A 32 2.18 -0.62 9.85
N ILE A 33 3.01 -1.11 8.92
CA ILE A 33 3.28 -2.53 8.69
C ILE A 33 4.80 -2.70 8.71
N TRP A 34 5.35 -3.11 9.86
CA TRP A 34 6.78 -3.22 10.09
C TRP A 34 7.09 -4.18 11.24
N THR A 35 8.15 -4.95 11.11
CA THR A 35 8.62 -5.87 12.15
C THR A 35 10.13 -5.68 12.37
N ASN A 36 10.52 -5.31 13.58
CA ASN A 36 11.92 -5.32 14.03
C ASN A 36 12.01 -6.07 15.37
N PRO A 37 12.32 -7.38 15.34
CA PRO A 37 12.37 -8.20 16.54
C PRO A 37 13.45 -7.75 17.53
N PRO A 38 13.28 -8.04 18.82
CA PRO A 38 12.12 -8.71 19.43
C PRO A 38 10.99 -7.74 19.79
N ASN A 39 11.23 -6.43 19.76
CA ASN A 39 10.40 -5.46 20.46
C ASN A 39 9.38 -4.72 19.56
N THR A 40 9.51 -4.83 18.24
CA THR A 40 8.64 -4.10 17.31
C THR A 40 7.90 -5.05 16.39
N GLU A 41 6.59 -5.09 16.53
CA GLU A 41 5.66 -5.63 15.54
C GLU A 41 4.56 -4.58 15.34
N ARG A 42 4.35 -4.16 14.09
CA ARG A 42 3.29 -3.28 13.65
C ARG A 42 2.62 -3.94 12.46
N PHE A 43 1.32 -4.13 12.58
CA PHE A 43 0.48 -4.69 11.52
C PHE A 43 -0.93 -4.11 11.63
N ASN A 44 -1.00 -2.78 11.79
CA ASN A 44 -2.23 -2.05 12.09
C ASN A 44 -2.66 -1.07 10.99
N ALA A 45 -1.92 -0.98 9.87
CA ALA A 45 -2.37 -0.21 8.71
C ALA A 45 -3.61 -0.85 8.06
N PRO A 46 -4.51 -0.02 7.49
CA PRO A 46 -5.70 -0.52 6.81
C PRO A 46 -5.31 -1.30 5.55
N ILE A 47 -5.91 -2.47 5.36
CA ILE A 47 -5.67 -3.31 4.19
C ILE A 47 -7.02 -3.72 3.59
N LEU A 48 -7.28 -3.30 2.36
CA LEU A 48 -8.35 -3.87 1.56
C LEU A 48 -7.83 -5.11 0.85
N TYR A 49 -8.37 -6.29 1.15
CA TYR A 49 -7.83 -7.54 0.67
C TYR A 49 -8.91 -8.53 0.23
N ARG A 50 -8.48 -9.52 -0.55
CA ARG A 50 -9.22 -10.78 -0.76
C ARG A 50 -8.26 -11.95 -0.57
N SER A 51 -8.76 -13.04 -0.02
CA SER A 51 -7.99 -14.29 0.09
C SER A 51 -8.14 -15.13 -1.17
N LEU A 52 -7.05 -15.74 -1.61
CA LEU A 52 -7.02 -16.64 -2.76
C LEU A 52 -6.11 -17.83 -2.44
N PRO A 53 -6.40 -19.04 -2.94
CA PRO A 53 -5.42 -20.12 -2.94
C PRO A 53 -4.15 -19.68 -3.66
N LEU A 54 -2.97 -20.02 -3.14
CA LEU A 54 -1.68 -19.62 -3.73
C LEU A 54 -1.57 -20.06 -5.21
N MET A 55 -2.02 -21.27 -5.52
CA MET A 55 -2.03 -21.81 -6.89
C MET A 55 -2.97 -21.09 -7.85
N ALA A 56 -3.91 -20.29 -7.35
CA ALA A 56 -4.83 -19.49 -8.16
C ALA A 56 -4.33 -18.05 -8.36
N PHE A 57 -3.29 -17.63 -7.66
CA PHE A 57 -2.74 -16.28 -7.81
C PHE A 57 -1.90 -16.18 -9.09
N GLN A 58 -2.24 -15.22 -9.95
CA GLN A 58 -1.50 -14.96 -11.19
C GLN A 58 -0.83 -13.58 -11.17
N ARG A 59 -1.61 -12.54 -10.85
CA ARG A 59 -1.15 -11.14 -10.85
C ARG A 59 -2.08 -10.28 -9.98
N ALA A 60 -1.51 -9.27 -9.35
CA ALA A 60 -2.25 -8.12 -8.81
C ALA A 60 -1.55 -6.83 -9.28
N GLN A 61 -2.35 -5.80 -9.57
CA GLN A 61 -1.87 -4.48 -9.96
C GLN A 61 -2.80 -3.44 -9.35
N VAL A 62 -2.22 -2.32 -8.94
CA VAL A 62 -2.94 -1.15 -8.45
C VAL A 62 -2.26 0.10 -8.97
N THR A 63 -3.04 1.14 -9.27
CA THR A 63 -2.55 2.49 -9.49
C THR A 63 -2.85 3.29 -8.23
N ILE A 64 -1.85 3.99 -7.70
CA ILE A 64 -1.96 4.69 -6.42
C ILE A 64 -2.14 6.18 -6.71
N HIS A 65 -3.21 6.75 -6.16
CA HIS A 65 -3.45 8.19 -6.14
C HIS A 65 -3.65 8.60 -4.68
N GLY A 66 -2.88 9.57 -4.19
CA GLY A 66 -2.97 10.01 -2.81
C GLY A 66 -2.08 11.21 -2.52
N ASN A 67 -2.47 12.00 -1.52
CA ASN A 67 -1.69 13.13 -1.03
C ASN A 67 -0.70 12.67 0.05
N LEU A 68 0.34 11.93 -0.36
CA LEU A 68 1.38 11.43 0.54
C LEU A 68 2.40 12.55 0.79
N THR A 69 2.33 13.18 1.96
CA THR A 69 3.10 14.40 2.25
C THR A 69 3.84 14.36 3.58
N GLN A 70 3.36 13.56 4.53
CA GLN A 70 3.98 13.43 5.82
C GLN A 70 5.04 12.34 5.80
N LYS A 71 6.07 12.50 6.63
CA LYS A 71 7.13 11.51 6.80
C LYS A 71 6.52 10.13 7.11
N TYR A 72 6.90 9.12 6.33
CA TYR A 72 6.39 7.75 6.35
C TYR A 72 4.93 7.55 5.93
N ASP A 73 4.30 8.53 5.29
CA ASP A 73 3.09 8.27 4.52
C ASP A 73 3.38 7.20 3.46
N GLN A 74 2.50 6.21 3.37
CA GLN A 74 2.67 5.01 2.56
C GLN A 74 1.38 4.68 1.81
N GLY A 75 1.52 4.14 0.60
CA GLY A 75 0.41 3.58 -0.17
C GLY A 75 0.94 2.54 -1.15
N GLY A 76 0.24 1.43 -1.33
CA GLY A 76 0.80 0.32 -2.09
C GLY A 76 -0.05 -0.93 -2.20
N LEU A 77 0.60 -1.98 -2.69
CA LEU A 77 0.10 -3.35 -2.71
C LEU A 77 0.83 -4.16 -1.63
N ILE A 78 0.10 -5.05 -0.96
CA ILE A 78 0.69 -6.04 -0.04
C ILE A 78 0.21 -7.45 -0.40
N LEU A 79 1.14 -8.41 -0.37
CA LEU A 79 0.86 -9.83 -0.44
C LEU A 79 1.18 -10.44 0.92
N ILE A 80 0.25 -11.23 1.47
CA ILE A 80 0.36 -11.82 2.81
C ILE A 80 0.18 -13.33 2.67
N ALA A 81 1.19 -14.09 3.09
CA ALA A 81 1.11 -15.51 3.33
C ALA A 81 0.83 -15.75 4.82
N LYS A 82 -0.28 -16.42 5.13
CA LYS A 82 -0.60 -16.88 6.48
C LYS A 82 -0.15 -18.32 6.60
N GLU A 83 0.65 -18.61 7.62
CA GLU A 83 1.12 -19.96 7.93
C GLU A 83 0.15 -20.64 8.91
N GLU A 84 0.20 -21.98 8.99
CA GLU A 84 -0.67 -22.77 9.87
C GLU A 84 -0.46 -22.46 11.36
N ASP A 85 0.76 -22.06 11.74
CA ASP A 85 1.12 -21.67 13.10
C ASP A 85 0.61 -20.26 13.50
N GLY A 86 -0.15 -19.61 12.62
CA GLY A 86 -0.70 -18.27 12.81
C GLY A 86 0.29 -17.14 12.52
N THR A 87 1.54 -17.45 12.19
CA THR A 87 2.52 -16.46 11.74
C THR A 87 2.18 -15.96 10.35
N ARG A 88 2.75 -14.80 10.02
CA ARG A 88 2.54 -14.14 8.72
C ARG A 88 3.87 -13.74 8.13
N LYS A 89 4.04 -14.08 6.85
CA LYS A 89 5.06 -13.52 5.97
C LYS A 89 4.38 -12.59 4.99
N TRP A 90 5.05 -11.50 4.64
CA TRP A 90 4.44 -10.53 3.73
C TRP A 90 5.49 -9.76 2.95
N ILE A 91 5.05 -9.22 1.81
CA ILE A 91 5.79 -8.23 1.05
C ILE A 91 4.83 -7.07 0.74
N LYS A 92 5.25 -5.85 1.05
CA LYS A 92 4.56 -4.62 0.61
C LYS A 92 5.44 -3.88 -0.37
N ALA A 93 4.84 -3.29 -1.40
CA ALA A 93 5.52 -2.44 -2.36
C ALA A 93 4.62 -1.29 -2.79
N GLY A 94 5.20 -0.12 -2.98
CA GLY A 94 4.45 1.06 -3.37
C GLY A 94 5.25 2.35 -3.21
N LEU A 95 4.55 3.41 -2.84
CA LEU A 95 5.09 4.73 -2.58
C LEU A 95 5.27 4.93 -1.07
N GLU A 96 6.38 5.56 -0.69
CA GLU A 96 6.68 5.91 0.70
C GLU A 96 7.43 7.24 0.77
N VAL A 97 7.04 8.10 1.72
CA VAL A 97 7.75 9.36 1.97
C VAL A 97 8.90 9.12 2.93
N VAL A 98 10.13 9.30 2.44
CA VAL A 98 11.39 9.14 3.20
C VAL A 98 12.24 10.38 2.99
N HIS A 99 12.84 10.94 4.04
CA HIS A 99 13.66 12.15 3.95
C HIS A 99 12.96 13.30 3.16
N ASP A 100 11.68 13.52 3.45
CA ASP A 100 10.84 14.56 2.84
C ASP A 100 10.68 14.47 1.30
N ALA A 101 10.95 13.29 0.73
CA ALA A 101 10.74 13.01 -0.69
C ALA A 101 10.01 11.66 -0.88
N LEU A 102 9.36 11.50 -2.03
CA LEU A 102 8.64 10.29 -2.39
C LEU A 102 9.59 9.26 -3.02
N TYR A 103 9.52 8.03 -2.53
CA TYR A 103 10.33 6.90 -2.99
C TYR A 103 9.45 5.74 -3.44
N LEU A 104 9.96 4.95 -4.39
CA LEU A 104 9.49 3.58 -4.60
C LEU A 104 10.07 2.74 -3.48
N SER A 105 9.21 2.11 -2.69
CA SER A 105 9.58 1.35 -1.49
C SER A 105 9.11 -0.08 -1.60
N THR A 106 9.91 -1.01 -1.09
CA THR A 106 9.56 -2.43 -0.95
C THR A 106 10.08 -2.93 0.39
N VAL A 107 9.19 -3.55 1.17
CA VAL A 107 9.54 -4.20 2.43
C VAL A 107 9.10 -5.65 2.36
N SER A 108 10.01 -6.56 2.66
CA SER A 108 9.71 -7.98 2.81
C SER A 108 9.92 -8.41 4.26
N LYS A 109 9.06 -9.32 4.74
CA LYS A 109 9.11 -9.81 6.12
C LYS A 109 8.98 -11.32 6.16
N ASP A 110 9.98 -11.96 6.77
CA ASP A 110 9.93 -13.34 7.26
C ASP A 110 10.06 -13.35 8.79
N ARG A 111 11.29 -13.25 9.31
CA ARG A 111 11.57 -13.12 10.75
C ARG A 111 11.57 -11.67 11.23
N GLY A 112 12.11 -10.77 10.41
CA GLY A 112 12.08 -9.32 10.56
C GLY A 112 11.85 -8.67 9.20
N SER A 113 11.65 -7.36 9.19
CA SER A 113 11.49 -6.58 7.96
C SER A 113 12.84 -6.23 7.35
N ASP A 114 12.97 -6.44 6.05
CA ASP A 114 14.06 -5.96 5.21
C ASP A 114 13.49 -4.95 4.20
N TRP A 115 14.13 -3.79 4.09
CA TRP A 115 13.60 -2.62 3.40
C TRP A 115 14.58 -2.11 2.35
N ALA A 116 14.09 -2.03 1.12
CA ALA A 116 14.76 -1.36 0.02
C ALA A 116 13.87 -0.25 -0.53
N PHE A 117 14.46 0.87 -0.89
CA PHE A 117 13.77 1.96 -1.56
C PHE A 117 14.69 2.66 -2.55
N GLN A 118 14.09 3.26 -3.59
CA GLN A 118 14.78 4.02 -4.62
C GLN A 118 13.98 5.25 -5.01
N THR A 119 14.66 6.29 -5.49
CA THR A 119 14.02 7.53 -5.91
C THR A 119 12.98 7.25 -7.00
N VAL A 120 11.83 7.92 -6.94
CA VAL A 120 10.84 7.86 -8.02
C VAL A 120 11.47 8.44 -9.29
N PRO A 121 11.48 7.73 -10.44
CA PRO A 121 11.97 8.26 -11.70
C PRO A 121 11.27 9.59 -12.05
N PRO A 122 11.96 10.61 -12.59
CA PRO A 122 11.35 11.91 -12.90
C PRO A 122 10.06 11.82 -13.72
N ARG A 123 10.00 10.89 -14.69
CA ARG A 123 8.80 10.61 -15.52
C ARG A 123 7.58 10.10 -14.75
N LEU A 124 7.74 9.67 -13.50
CA LEU A 124 6.68 9.21 -12.60
C LEU A 124 6.42 10.22 -11.46
N GLN A 125 7.23 11.27 -11.35
CA GLN A 125 7.01 12.37 -10.40
C GLN A 125 6.02 13.42 -10.93
N VAL A 126 5.24 13.09 -11.97
CA VAL A 126 4.42 14.04 -12.73
C VAL A 126 3.53 14.86 -11.79
N ARG A 127 3.89 16.13 -11.65
CA ARG A 127 3.07 17.20 -11.09
C ARG A 127 2.14 17.71 -12.18
N ASP A 128 1.17 16.91 -12.63
CA ASP A 128 0.13 17.40 -13.53
C ASP A 128 -1.09 17.83 -12.73
N ILE A 129 -0.95 18.95 -12.01
CA ILE A 129 -2.08 19.82 -11.70
C ILE A 129 -1.60 21.26 -11.90
N GLY A 130 -1.79 21.76 -13.12
CA GLY A 130 -1.87 23.20 -13.40
C GLY A 130 -0.82 23.75 -14.36
N ASP A 131 -1.01 23.56 -15.66
CA ASP A 131 -0.52 24.51 -16.67
C ASP A 131 -1.51 24.75 -17.82
N ASP A 132 -2.80 24.42 -17.64
CA ASP A 132 -3.85 24.62 -18.67
C ASP A 132 -4.73 25.87 -18.43
N GLN A 133 -4.12 26.95 -17.91
CA GLN A 133 -4.81 28.24 -17.73
C GLN A 133 -3.87 29.45 -17.93
N ARG A 134 -3.07 29.51 -19.00
CA ARG A 134 -2.53 30.79 -19.52
C ARG A 134 -2.22 30.74 -21.02
N GLU A 135 -3.25 30.54 -21.85
CA GLU A 135 -3.22 31.06 -23.21
C GLU A 135 -4.53 31.83 -23.45
N GLY A 136 -4.41 33.15 -23.47
CA GLY A 136 -5.54 34.06 -23.45
C GLY A 136 -5.16 35.47 -23.03
N ARG A 137 -4.23 36.09 -23.75
CA ARG A 137 -4.14 37.55 -23.95
C ARG A 137 -3.27 37.89 -25.14
#